data_AF-A0A1F2FGW4-F1
#
_entry.id   AF-A0A1F2FGW4-F1
#
_cell.length_a   1.000
_cell.length_b   1.000
_cell.length_c   1.000
_cell.angle_alpha   90.00
_cell.angle_beta   90.00
_cell.angle_gamma   90.00
#
_symmetry.space_group_name_H-M   'P 1'
#
loop_
_entity.id
_entity.type
_entity.pdbx_description
1 polymer ?
#
loop_
_entity_poly.entity_id
_entity_poly.type
_entity_poly.pdbx_seq_one_letter_code
_entity_poly.pdbx_strand_id
1 'polypeptide(L)'
;MVTAATVVEIVAIELLLPWPAVRIALAVGSAYSLLILWGIFAQRAVHVHTVGTRLTLRRGRTIIAAIDVAEVSSVALVRDYSAEQHALTDGVLELTNGQGSNVRIVLNDDGETAVARPPTWSPWRPKPAQALTEVRMWADDPEAAISVIRTAAAR
;
A
#
# COMPACT_ATOMS: atom_id res chain seq x y z
N MET A 1 -16.03 4.40 -7.58
CA MET A 1 -17.28 4.76 -6.86
C MET A 1 -17.19 6.14 -6.20
N VAL A 2 -16.14 6.44 -5.43
CA VAL A 2 -15.98 7.75 -4.74
C VAL A 2 -16.06 8.96 -5.70
N THR A 3 -15.36 8.93 -6.84
CA THR A 3 -15.39 10.04 -7.81
C THR A 3 -16.80 10.35 -8.32
N ALA A 4 -17.58 9.31 -8.64
CA ALA A 4 -18.95 9.49 -9.12
C ALA A 4 -19.85 10.08 -8.04
N ALA A 5 -19.71 9.62 -6.79
CA ALA A 5 -20.43 10.20 -5.66
C ALA A 5 -20.09 11.68 -5.46
N THR A 6 -18.81 12.06 -5.55
CA THR A 6 -18.38 13.47 -5.47
C THR A 6 -18.95 14.32 -6.60
N VAL A 7 -19.05 13.80 -7.83
CA VAL A 7 -19.68 14.53 -8.94
C VAL A 7 -21.17 14.77 -8.67
N VAL A 8 -21.90 13.74 -8.19
CA VAL A 8 -23.31 13.87 -7.83
C VAL A 8 -23.49 14.89 -6.70
N GLU A 9 -22.61 14.86 -5.70
CA GLU A 9 -22.60 15.83 -4.59
C GLU A 9 -22.42 17.27 -5.09
N ILE A 10 -21.47 17.51 -6.01
CA ILE A 10 -21.27 18.84 -6.62
C ILE A 10 -22.54 19.31 -7.33
N VAL A 11 -23.17 18.44 -8.14
CA VAL A 11 -24.41 18.79 -8.86
C VAL A 11 -25.54 19.12 -7.90
N ALA A 12 -25.70 18.34 -6.82
CA ALA A 12 -26.72 18.60 -5.81
C ALA A 12 -26.49 19.94 -5.10
N ILE A 13 -25.25 20.25 -4.72
CA ILE A 13 -24.87 21.54 -4.12
C ILE A 13 -25.21 22.70 -5.05
N GLU A 14 -24.88 22.59 -6.34
CA GLU A 14 -25.17 23.62 -7.35
C GLU A 14 -26.68 23.87 -7.53
N LEU A 15 -27.52 22.85 -7.36
CA LEU A 15 -28.97 22.98 -7.47
C LEU A 15 -29.62 23.52 -6.19
N LEU A 16 -29.08 23.17 -5.01
CA LEU A 16 -29.68 23.50 -3.72
C LEU A 16 -29.27 24.88 -3.19
N LEU A 17 -28.06 25.35 -3.52
CA LEU A 17 -27.55 26.61 -2.97
C LEU A 17 -27.95 27.81 -3.85
N PRO A 18 -28.69 28.80 -3.29
CA PRO A 18 -29.10 29.97 -4.06
C PRO A 18 -27.98 31.02 -4.18
N TRP A 19 -26.90 30.90 -3.40
CA TRP A 19 -25.81 31.88 -3.35
C TRP A 19 -24.68 31.54 -4.34
N PRO A 20 -24.50 32.31 -5.44
CA PRO A 20 -23.55 31.97 -6.50
C PRO A 20 -22.09 31.95 -6.03
N ALA A 21 -21.72 32.84 -5.11
CA ALA A 21 -20.36 32.90 -4.58
C ALA A 21 -20.00 31.64 -3.79
N VAL A 22 -20.94 31.12 -2.98
CA VAL A 22 -20.73 29.90 -2.19
C VAL A 22 -20.60 28.68 -3.12
N ARG A 23 -21.44 28.61 -4.15
CA ARG A 23 -21.37 27.58 -5.20
C ARG A 23 -20.00 27.52 -5.86
N ILE A 24 -19.50 28.65 -6.34
CA ILE A 24 -18.17 28.74 -6.96
C ILE A 24 -17.07 28.27 -6.00
N ALA A 25 -17.11 28.72 -4.74
CA ALA A 25 -16.12 28.34 -3.74
C ALA A 25 -16.12 26.82 -3.50
N LEU A 26 -17.30 26.20 -3.38
CA LEU A 26 -17.44 24.76 -3.21
C LEU A 26 -17.01 23.99 -4.45
N ALA A 27 -17.38 24.44 -5.65
CA ALA A 27 -16.98 23.80 -6.91
C ALA A 27 -15.46 23.77 -7.06
N VAL A 28 -14.77 24.88 -6.76
CA VAL A 28 -13.30 24.95 -6.77
C VAL A 28 -12.71 24.01 -5.71
N GLY A 29 -13.25 24.03 -4.48
CA GLY A 29 -12.80 23.14 -3.40
C GLY A 29 -12.96 21.66 -3.77
N SER A 30 -14.07 21.29 -4.37
CA SER A 30 -14.35 19.91 -4.82
C SER A 30 -13.44 19.50 -5.97
N ALA A 31 -13.22 20.36 -6.96
CA ALA A 31 -12.29 20.10 -8.05
C ALA A 31 -10.86 19.89 -7.52
N TYR A 32 -10.41 20.72 -6.59
CA TYR A 32 -9.11 20.57 -5.94
C TYR A 32 -9.01 19.29 -5.11
N SER A 33 -10.07 18.93 -4.39
CA SER A 33 -10.15 17.69 -3.62
C SER A 33 -10.06 16.45 -4.51
N LEU A 34 -10.69 16.48 -5.69
CA LEU A 34 -10.55 15.43 -6.70
C LEU A 34 -9.10 15.31 -7.16
N LEU A 35 -8.41 16.41 -7.46
CA LEU A 35 -6.99 16.37 -7.83
C LEU A 35 -6.13 15.69 -6.75
N ILE A 36 -6.35 16.03 -5.47
CA ILE A 36 -5.66 15.37 -4.35
C ILE A 36 -5.98 13.87 -4.31
N LEU A 37 -7.25 13.50 -4.43
CA LEU A 37 -7.69 12.10 -4.44
C LEU A 37 -7.02 11.30 -5.56
N TRP A 38 -6.98 11.83 -6.78
CA TRP A 38 -6.28 11.21 -7.90
C TRP A 38 -4.76 11.12 -7.67
N GLY A 39 -4.17 12.13 -7.03
CA GLY A 39 -2.77 12.08 -6.60
C GLY A 39 -2.48 10.91 -5.68
N ILE A 40 -3.37 10.62 -4.72
CA ILE A 40 -3.25 9.47 -3.81
C ILE A 40 -3.27 8.13 -4.59
N PHE A 41 -4.15 8.01 -5.60
CA PHE A 41 -4.18 6.81 -6.45
C PHE A 41 -2.95 6.70 -7.34
N ALA A 42 -2.51 7.80 -7.95
CA ALA A 42 -1.31 7.85 -8.78
C ALA A 42 -0.06 7.43 -8.00
N GLN A 43 0.05 7.80 -6.73
CA GLN A 43 1.14 7.36 -5.86
C GLN A 43 1.23 5.84 -5.72
N ARG A 44 0.10 5.13 -5.72
CA ARG A 44 0.07 3.66 -5.66
C ARG A 44 0.43 3.03 -7.01
N ALA A 45 -0.02 3.64 -8.11
CA ALA A 45 0.25 3.14 -9.46
C ALA A 45 1.70 3.34 -9.91
N VAL A 46 2.34 4.44 -9.52
CA VAL A 46 3.71 4.79 -9.94
C VAL A 46 4.77 4.14 -9.05
N HIS A 47 4.48 3.92 -7.77
CA HIS A 47 5.43 3.37 -6.82
C HIS A 47 5.10 1.92 -6.45
N VAL A 48 5.35 1.04 -7.42
CA VAL A 48 5.09 -0.40 -7.32
C VAL A 48 6.16 -1.14 -6.51
N HIS A 49 5.79 -2.32 -6.02
CA HIS A 49 6.75 -3.31 -5.49
C HIS A 49 7.62 -3.83 -6.64
N THR A 50 8.89 -4.09 -6.36
CA THR A 50 9.83 -4.58 -7.38
C THR A 50 10.58 -5.80 -6.89
N VAL A 51 10.77 -6.77 -7.78
CA VAL A 51 11.54 -7.99 -7.53
C VAL A 51 12.78 -7.96 -8.42
N GLY A 52 13.96 -7.95 -7.79
CA GLY A 52 15.26 -8.06 -8.45
C GLY A 52 16.15 -9.02 -7.67
N THR A 53 17.40 -8.62 -7.38
CA THR A 53 18.21 -9.28 -6.33
C THR A 53 17.66 -9.05 -4.94
N ARG A 54 16.85 -8.00 -4.76
CA ARG A 54 16.10 -7.74 -3.55
C ARG A 54 14.61 -7.58 -3.87
N LEU A 55 13.77 -8.09 -2.98
CA LEU A 55 12.36 -7.78 -2.92
C LEU A 55 12.19 -6.42 -2.24
N THR A 56 11.86 -5.39 -3.02
CA THR A 56 11.66 -4.03 -2.50
C THR A 56 10.17 -3.77 -2.33
N LEU A 57 9.76 -3.62 -1.07
CA LEU A 57 8.37 -3.37 -0.69
C LEU A 57 8.16 -1.89 -0.44
N ARG A 58 7.13 -1.32 -1.07
CA ARG A 58 6.84 0.12 -1.04
C ARG A 58 5.44 0.42 -0.52
N ARG A 59 5.28 1.61 0.03
CA ARG A 59 3.98 2.25 0.29
C ARG A 59 4.02 3.66 -0.28
N GLY A 60 3.47 3.82 -1.48
CA GLY A 60 3.69 5.03 -2.26
C GLY A 60 5.19 5.28 -2.42
N ARG A 61 5.64 6.51 -2.20
CA ARG A 61 7.06 6.88 -2.36
C ARG A 61 8.01 6.18 -1.39
N THR A 62 7.52 5.71 -0.25
CA THR A 62 8.38 5.19 0.83
C THR A 62 8.69 3.72 0.62
N ILE A 63 9.97 3.35 0.72
CA ILE A 63 10.39 1.94 0.81
C ILE A 63 10.19 1.51 2.26
N ILE A 64 9.35 0.51 2.47
CA ILE A 64 9.04 -0.03 3.80
C ILE A 64 10.04 -1.10 4.19
N ALA A 65 10.37 -1.99 3.25
CA ALA A 65 11.33 -3.06 3.45
C ALA A 65 12.08 -3.35 2.15
N ALA A 66 13.33 -3.77 2.27
CA ALA A 66 14.14 -4.29 1.17
C ALA A 66 14.78 -5.59 1.65
N ILE A 67 14.26 -6.71 1.17
CA ILE A 67 14.58 -8.06 1.63
C ILE A 67 15.43 -8.73 0.57
N ASP A 68 16.50 -9.42 0.95
CA ASP A 68 17.26 -10.22 -0.02
C ASP A 68 16.41 -11.41 -0.48
N VAL A 69 16.38 -11.70 -1.78
CA VAL A 69 15.58 -12.84 -2.26
C VAL A 69 16.09 -14.18 -1.73
N ALA A 70 17.37 -14.25 -1.33
CA ALA A 70 17.95 -15.41 -0.67
C ALA A 70 17.41 -15.65 0.75
N GLU A 71 16.82 -14.63 1.39
CA GLU A 71 16.20 -14.74 2.72
C GLU A 71 14.76 -15.25 2.65
N VAL A 72 14.19 -15.39 1.46
CA VAL A 72 12.83 -15.88 1.27
C VAL A 72 12.80 -17.39 1.45
N SER A 73 12.20 -17.84 2.56
CA SER A 73 11.99 -19.26 2.87
C SER A 73 10.90 -19.87 1.99
N SER A 74 9.74 -19.21 1.94
CA SER A 74 8.60 -19.71 1.17
C SER A 74 7.66 -18.59 0.74
N VAL A 75 6.94 -18.84 -0.36
CA VAL A 75 5.93 -17.94 -0.88
C VAL A 75 4.68 -18.76 -1.23
N ALA A 76 3.52 -18.34 -0.74
CA ALA A 76 2.25 -19.03 -0.93
C ALA A 76 1.10 -18.06 -1.22
N LEU A 77 0.11 -18.57 -1.96
CA LEU A 77 -1.18 -17.93 -2.12
C LEU A 77 -1.99 -18.17 -0.84
N VAL A 78 -2.25 -17.12 -0.07
CA VAL A 78 -3.03 -17.19 1.17
C VAL A 78 -3.96 -15.99 1.20
N ARG A 79 -5.27 -16.23 1.22
CA ARG A 79 -6.25 -15.16 1.41
C ARG A 79 -6.48 -14.93 2.90
N ASP A 80 -6.22 -13.70 3.32
CA ASP A 80 -6.57 -13.19 4.64
C ASP A 80 -7.57 -12.05 4.46
N TYR A 81 -8.50 -11.90 5.41
CA TYR A 81 -9.50 -10.82 5.44
C TYR A 81 -9.22 -9.82 6.58
N SER A 82 -8.01 -9.81 7.14
CA SER A 82 -7.59 -8.80 8.10
C SER A 82 -7.71 -7.40 7.49
N ALA A 83 -8.39 -6.51 8.22
CA ALA A 83 -8.67 -5.15 7.76
C ALA A 83 -7.55 -4.16 8.10
N GLU A 84 -6.48 -4.63 8.76
CA GLU A 84 -5.36 -3.78 9.14
C GLU A 84 -4.50 -3.45 7.93
N GLN A 85 -4.60 -2.18 7.52
CA GLN A 85 -3.84 -1.64 6.41
C GLN A 85 -2.52 -1.08 6.97
N HIS A 86 -1.42 -1.81 6.78
CA HIS A 86 -0.05 -1.35 7.07
C HIS A 86 0.41 -1.49 8.52
N ALA A 87 0.10 -2.63 9.12
CA ALA A 87 0.63 -3.01 10.43
C ALA A 87 2.00 -3.69 10.30
N LEU A 88 2.85 -3.43 11.29
CA LEU A 88 4.01 -4.25 11.58
C LEU A 88 3.82 -4.71 13.01
N THR A 89 3.44 -5.97 13.16
CA THR A 89 3.03 -6.57 14.43
C THR A 89 3.77 -7.89 14.56
N ASP A 90 4.54 -8.04 15.64
CA ASP A 90 5.28 -9.27 15.95
C ASP A 90 6.09 -9.84 14.78
N GLY A 91 6.76 -8.97 14.01
CA GLY A 91 7.58 -9.34 12.85
C GLY A 91 6.81 -9.67 11.56
N VAL A 92 5.48 -9.52 11.57
CA VAL A 92 4.62 -9.67 10.39
C VAL A 92 4.34 -8.30 9.79
N LEU A 93 4.78 -8.08 8.56
CA LEU A 93 4.48 -6.89 7.78
C LEU A 93 3.22 -7.10 6.93
N GLU A 94 2.17 -6.35 7.23
CA GLU A 94 0.91 -6.40 6.50
C GLU A 94 0.80 -5.25 5.48
N LEU A 95 0.88 -5.57 4.20
CA LEU A 95 0.67 -4.66 3.06
C LEU A 95 -0.64 -5.04 2.36
N THR A 96 -1.72 -5.04 3.13
CA THR A 96 -3.08 -5.37 2.69
C THR A 96 -3.73 -4.23 1.93
N ASN A 97 -4.80 -4.55 1.20
CA ASN A 97 -5.76 -3.56 0.73
C ASN A 97 -7.07 -3.65 1.54
N GLY A 98 -8.12 -2.92 1.15
CA GLY A 98 -9.43 -3.01 1.81
C GLY A 98 -10.12 -4.38 1.71
N GLN A 99 -9.48 -5.39 1.10
CA GLN A 99 -9.93 -6.78 0.98
C GLN A 99 -8.96 -7.76 1.67
N GLY A 100 -7.93 -7.28 2.36
CA GLY A 100 -6.92 -8.08 3.05
C GLY A 100 -5.68 -8.38 2.21
N SER A 101 -5.07 -9.55 2.42
CA SER A 101 -3.88 -10.01 1.67
C SER A 101 -4.20 -11.26 0.85
N ASN A 102 -3.41 -11.51 -0.19
CA ASN A 102 -3.53 -12.70 -1.03
C ASN A 102 -2.20 -13.43 -1.27
N VAL A 103 -1.07 -12.84 -0.89
CA VAL A 103 0.27 -13.45 -0.95
C VAL A 103 0.92 -13.40 0.43
N ARG A 104 1.44 -14.55 0.85
CA ARG A 104 2.23 -14.71 2.08
C ARG A 104 3.66 -15.09 1.73
N ILE A 105 4.61 -14.37 2.31
CA ILE A 105 6.05 -14.57 2.14
C ILE A 105 6.63 -14.81 3.53
N VAL A 106 7.22 -15.98 3.74
CA VAL A 106 7.92 -16.32 4.98
C VAL A 106 9.42 -16.16 4.75
N LEU A 107 10.10 -15.52 5.69
CA LEU A 107 11.54 -15.30 5.67
C LEU A 107 12.25 -16.33 6.52
N ASN A 108 13.54 -16.55 6.26
CA ASN A 108 14.37 -17.45 7.06
C ASN A 108 14.60 -16.84 8.46
N ASP A 109 14.56 -17.66 9.51
CA ASP A 109 14.74 -17.24 10.90
C ASP A 109 16.15 -16.66 11.20
N ASP A 110 17.11 -16.90 10.30
CA ASP A 110 18.48 -16.36 10.37
C ASP A 110 18.56 -14.88 9.94
N GLY A 111 17.44 -14.28 9.51
CA GLY A 111 17.34 -13.00 8.82
C GLY A 111 17.53 -11.75 9.70
N GLU A 112 18.72 -11.54 10.25
CA GLU A 112 19.10 -10.23 10.84
C GLU A 112 19.02 -9.05 9.85
N THR A 113 18.94 -9.32 8.54
CA THR A 113 18.96 -8.28 7.49
C THR A 113 17.58 -7.78 7.05
N ALA A 114 16.54 -8.58 7.19
CA ALA A 114 15.20 -8.22 6.74
C ALA A 114 14.54 -7.27 7.75
N VAL A 115 14.70 -5.96 7.54
CA VAL A 115 14.09 -4.95 8.41
C VAL A 115 13.02 -4.14 7.69
N ALA A 116 11.89 -3.93 8.38
CA ALA A 116 10.87 -2.98 7.96
C ALA A 116 10.96 -1.68 8.76
N ARG A 117 10.75 -0.56 8.07
CA ARG A 117 10.53 0.76 8.67
C ARG A 117 9.09 1.16 8.42
N PRO A 118 8.18 0.92 9.38
CA PRO A 118 6.78 1.27 9.20
C PRO A 118 6.65 2.79 9.09
N PRO A 119 5.76 3.29 8.22
CA PRO A 119 5.56 4.71 8.06
C PRO A 119 4.95 5.29 9.35
N THR A 120 5.50 6.41 9.81
CA THR A 120 4.98 7.14 10.97
C THR A 120 4.17 8.34 10.48
N TRP A 121 3.07 8.65 11.18
CA TRP A 121 2.34 9.89 10.96
C TRP A 121 3.16 11.11 11.41
N SER A 122 4.04 10.93 12.40
CA SER A 122 4.87 12.01 12.94
C SER A 122 6.27 11.98 12.32
N PRO A 123 6.62 12.92 11.42
CA PRO A 123 7.95 12.95 10.82
C PRO A 123 9.08 13.14 11.84
N TRP A 124 8.77 13.67 13.03
CA TRP A 124 9.71 13.94 14.10
C TRP A 124 9.97 12.75 15.03
N ARG A 125 9.17 11.69 14.92
CA ARG A 125 9.34 10.44 15.69
C ARG A 125 9.22 9.24 14.74
N PRO A 126 10.28 8.94 13.96
CA PRO A 126 10.32 7.72 13.18
C PRO A 126 10.21 6.51 14.12
N LYS A 127 9.39 5.54 13.73
CA LYS A 127 9.40 4.24 14.41
C LYS A 127 10.74 3.55 14.12
N PRO A 128 11.33 2.85 15.10
CA PRO A 128 12.54 2.08 14.86
C PRO A 128 12.29 1.02 13.80
N ALA A 129 13.35 0.63 13.10
CA ALA A 129 13.30 -0.54 12.23
C ALA A 129 13.01 -1.78 13.07
N GLN A 130 12.18 -2.68 12.57
CA GLN A 130 11.89 -3.95 13.24
C GLN A 130 12.22 -5.11 12.28
N ALA A 131 12.71 -6.21 12.85
CA ALA A 131 12.97 -7.42 12.09
C ALA A 131 11.68 -8.00 11.51
N LEU A 132 11.81 -8.64 10.35
CA LEU A 132 10.73 -9.30 9.65
C LEU A 132 10.90 -10.80 9.68
N THR A 133 9.82 -11.48 10.00
CA THR A 133 9.71 -12.94 9.86
C THR A 133 8.74 -13.28 8.72
N GLU A 134 7.76 -12.41 8.48
CA GLU A 134 6.71 -12.64 7.49
C GLU A 134 6.27 -11.35 6.81
N VAL A 135 5.93 -11.44 5.53
CA VAL A 135 5.24 -10.39 4.79
C VAL A 135 3.93 -10.95 4.24
N ARG A 136 2.83 -10.27 4.55
CA ARG A 136 1.52 -10.48 3.94
C ARG A 136 1.22 -9.31 3.03
N MET A 137 0.98 -9.55 1.75
CA MET A 137 0.70 -8.47 0.81
C MET A 137 -0.46 -8.78 -0.13
N TRP A 138 -1.05 -7.72 -0.66
CA TRP A 138 -1.92 -7.81 -1.81
C TRP A 138 -1.14 -7.67 -3.12
N ALA A 139 -1.41 -8.56 -4.07
CA ALA A 139 -0.97 -8.48 -5.46
C ALA A 139 -2.20 -8.59 -6.39
N ASP A 140 -2.25 -7.79 -7.45
CA ASP A 140 -3.38 -7.84 -8.40
C ASP A 140 -3.41 -9.15 -9.19
N ASP A 141 -2.23 -9.69 -9.54
CA ASP A 141 -2.03 -11.03 -10.05
C ASP A 141 -1.12 -11.81 -9.09
N PRO A 142 -1.70 -12.55 -8.12
CA PRO A 142 -0.91 -13.23 -7.11
C PRO A 142 -0.14 -14.42 -7.67
N GLU A 143 -0.61 -15.07 -8.73
CA GLU A 143 0.09 -16.22 -9.33
C GLU A 143 1.37 -15.77 -10.02
N ALA A 144 1.29 -14.69 -10.81
CA ALA A 144 2.46 -14.08 -11.44
C ALA A 144 3.46 -13.57 -10.39
N ALA A 145 2.98 -12.90 -9.33
CA ALA A 145 3.83 -12.42 -8.25
C ALA A 145 4.60 -13.55 -7.56
N ILE A 146 3.90 -14.64 -7.19
CA ILE A 146 4.51 -15.81 -6.54
C ILE A 146 5.56 -16.44 -7.47
N SER A 147 5.25 -16.61 -8.76
CA SER A 147 6.17 -17.16 -9.75
C SER A 147 7.46 -16.34 -9.85
N VAL A 148 7.34 -15.01 -9.95
CA VAL A 148 8.48 -14.10 -10.08
C VAL A 148 9.35 -14.14 -8.82
N ILE A 149 8.75 -14.12 -7.62
CA ILE A 149 9.51 -14.15 -6.36
C ILE A 149 10.22 -15.50 -6.20
N ARG A 150 9.54 -16.61 -6.47
CA ARG A 150 10.16 -17.95 -6.39
C ARG A 150 11.31 -18.10 -7.37
N THR A 151 11.15 -17.61 -8.59
CA THR A 151 12.21 -17.64 -9.61
C THR A 151 13.41 -16.81 -9.18
N ALA A 152 13.19 -15.68 -8.50
CA ALA A 152 14.26 -14.85 -7.99
C ALA A 152 14.98 -15.49 -6.78
N ALA A 153 14.24 -16.12 -5.87
CA ALA A 153 14.78 -16.78 -4.68
C ALA A 153 15.55 -18.08 -5.00
N ALA A 154 15.30 -18.70 -6.16
CA ALA A 154 15.98 -19.90 -6.61
C ALA A 154 17.33 -19.64 -7.34
N ARG A 155 17.73 -18.37 -7.48
CA ARG A 155 19.01 -17.97 -8.10
C ARG A 155 20.11 -17.84 -7.06
#